data_AF-A0A2N9H5R0-F1
#
_entry.id   AF-A0A2N9H5R0-F1
#
_cell.length_a   1.000
_cell.length_b   1.000
_cell.length_c   1.000
_cell.angle_alpha   90.00
_cell.angle_beta   90.00
_cell.angle_gamma   90.00
#
_symmetry.space_group_name_H-M   'P 1'
#
loop_
_entity.id
_entity.type
_entity.pdbx_description
1 polymer ?
#
loop_
_entity_poly.entity_id
_entity_poly.type
_entity_poly.pdbx_seq_one_letter_code
_entity_poly.pdbx_strand_id
1 'polypeptide(L)'
;MAEDFVKAVDDGLKLAKRVYAGKDRAMAAPPKLTPPMDKSAVEMEVIQGLPSAPMVYAVIYDPAIVDNPDIPTYQPHVYGRRDPPALIPLQMNGVELEVDCYLDTAFVRVRGSWRVHCVMGSRSCDCLVAIPMGEQF
;
A
#
# COMPACT_ATOMS: atom_id res chain seq x y z
N MET A 1 -8.56 -11.14 9.37
CA MET A 1 -7.13 -10.81 9.09
C MET A 1 -6.92 -10.39 7.63
N ALA A 2 -7.14 -11.28 6.64
CA ALA A 2 -7.03 -10.91 5.23
C ALA A 2 -8.07 -9.85 4.81
N GLU A 3 -9.33 -10.04 5.20
CA GLU A 3 -10.42 -9.08 4.94
C GLU A 3 -10.18 -7.71 5.58
N ASP A 4 -9.69 -7.68 6.83
CA ASP A 4 -9.36 -6.44 7.54
C ASP A 4 -8.22 -5.69 6.85
N PHE A 5 -7.22 -6.42 6.34
CA PHE A 5 -6.13 -5.87 5.55
C PHE A 5 -6.65 -5.26 4.25
N VAL A 6 -7.46 -6.00 3.48
CA VAL A 6 -8.06 -5.51 2.22
C VAL A 6 -8.88 -4.26 2.48
N LYS A 7 -9.72 -4.26 3.52
CA LYS A 7 -10.50 -3.09 3.92
C LYS A 7 -9.63 -1.89 4.29
N ALA A 8 -8.55 -2.12 5.05
CA ALA A 8 -7.61 -1.06 5.42
C ALA A 8 -6.90 -0.48 4.19
N VAL A 9 -6.55 -1.32 3.21
CA VAL A 9 -5.97 -0.90 1.92
C VAL A 9 -6.98 -0.09 1.11
N ASP A 10 -8.22 -0.54 0.99
CA ASP A 10 -9.29 0.20 0.30
C ASP A 10 -9.53 1.57 0.91
N ASP A 11 -9.55 1.64 2.24
CA ASP A 11 -9.74 2.86 2.99
C ASP A 11 -8.56 3.83 2.86
N GLY A 12 -7.34 3.31 2.68
CA GLY A 12 -6.15 4.08 2.35
C GLY A 12 -6.16 4.57 0.90
N LEU A 13 -6.58 3.74 -0.07
CA LEU A 13 -6.72 4.14 -1.47
C LEU A 13 -7.77 5.25 -1.64
N LYS A 14 -8.89 5.21 -0.92
CA LYS A 14 -9.89 6.29 -0.89
C LYS A 14 -9.31 7.60 -0.33
N LEU A 15 -8.40 7.50 0.63
CA LEU A 15 -7.70 8.65 1.21
C LEU A 15 -6.65 9.21 0.21
N ALA A 16 -5.89 8.34 -0.45
CA ALA A 16 -4.82 8.69 -1.38
C ALA A 16 -5.32 9.21 -2.75
N LYS A 17 -6.46 8.73 -3.27
CA LYS A 17 -7.04 9.23 -4.54
C LYS A 17 -7.30 10.74 -4.53
N ARG A 18 -7.44 11.34 -3.35
CA ARG A 18 -7.60 12.79 -3.17
C ARG A 18 -6.27 13.56 -3.21
N VAL A 19 -5.15 12.89 -2.95
CA VAL A 19 -3.79 13.47 -3.07
C VAL A 19 -3.37 13.62 -4.54
N TYR A 20 -3.81 12.68 -5.38
CA TYR A 20 -3.41 12.60 -6.78
C TYR A 20 -4.21 13.53 -7.72
N ALA A 21 -5.39 13.99 -7.31
CA ALA A 21 -6.24 14.84 -8.14
C ALA A 21 -5.70 16.27 -8.28
N GLY A 22 -5.05 16.81 -7.24
CA GLY A 22 -4.58 18.21 -7.20
C GLY A 22 -3.15 18.45 -7.63
N LYS A 23 -2.37 17.41 -7.94
CA LYS A 23 -1.00 17.55 -8.41
C LYS A 23 -0.96 17.19 -9.88
N ASP A 24 -0.90 18.23 -10.70
CA ASP A 24 -0.81 18.25 -12.16
C ASP A 24 -0.47 16.93 -12.87
N ARG A 25 -1.21 16.70 -13.96
CA ARG A 25 -1.18 15.61 -14.96
C ARG A 25 0.18 15.24 -15.58
N ALA A 26 1.32 15.59 -15.00
CA ALA A 26 2.63 15.48 -15.63
C ALA A 26 3.64 14.54 -14.94
N MET A 27 3.37 13.95 -13.78
CA MET A 27 4.32 12.99 -13.18
C MET A 27 3.66 11.71 -12.66
N ALA A 28 4.04 10.61 -13.30
CA ALA A 28 3.96 9.20 -12.87
C ALA A 28 2.58 8.66 -12.48
N ALA A 29 1.64 8.59 -13.42
CA ALA A 29 0.42 7.78 -13.30
C ALA A 29 0.70 6.48 -12.50
N PRO A 30 -0.21 6.05 -11.59
CA PRO A 30 -0.04 4.77 -10.91
C PRO A 30 0.21 3.70 -11.98
N PRO A 31 1.08 2.70 -11.74
CA PRO A 31 1.33 1.66 -12.72
C PRO A 31 -0.02 1.20 -13.26
N LYS A 32 -0.27 1.40 -14.55
CA LYS A 32 -1.45 0.81 -15.17
C LYS A 32 -1.35 -0.66 -14.83
N LEU A 33 -2.32 -1.16 -14.07
CA LEU A 33 -2.50 -2.59 -13.90
C LEU A 33 -2.48 -3.15 -15.33
N THR A 34 -1.42 -3.86 -15.66
CA THR A 34 -1.29 -4.53 -16.95
C THR A 34 -2.58 -5.31 -17.18
N PRO A 35 -3.20 -5.23 -18.37
CA PRO A 35 -4.43 -5.99 -18.61
C PRO A 35 -4.12 -7.45 -18.30
N PRO A 36 -4.97 -8.12 -17.49
CA PRO A 36 -4.73 -9.50 -17.13
C PRO A 36 -4.78 -10.31 -18.43
N MET A 37 -3.65 -10.95 -18.74
CA MET A 37 -3.60 -12.02 -19.71
C MET A 37 -4.52 -13.13 -19.20
N ASP A 38 -5.44 -13.59 -20.06
CA ASP A 38 -6.55 -14.49 -19.73
C ASP A 38 -6.19 -15.56 -18.69
N LYS A 39 -6.61 -15.33 -17.44
CA LYS A 39 -6.72 -16.36 -16.41
C LYS A 39 -8.15 -16.39 -15.91
N SER A 40 -8.67 -17.61 -15.82
CA SER A 40 -10.07 -17.96 -15.62
C SER A 40 -10.73 -17.20 -14.48
N ALA A 41 -11.97 -16.77 -14.71
CA ALA A 41 -12.81 -15.97 -13.81
C ALA A 41 -13.04 -16.55 -12.39
N VAL A 42 -12.56 -17.77 -12.10
CA VAL A 42 -12.67 -18.42 -10.79
C VAL A 42 -11.50 -18.02 -9.86
N GLU A 43 -10.34 -17.61 -10.39
CA GLU A 43 -9.22 -17.05 -9.60
C GLU A 43 -9.46 -15.57 -9.20
N MET A 44 -10.44 -14.93 -9.83
CA MET A 44 -10.66 -13.49 -9.73
C MET A 44 -11.38 -13.05 -8.45
N GLU A 45 -11.98 -13.97 -7.70
CA GLU A 45 -12.79 -13.69 -6.50
C GLU A 45 -12.03 -13.88 -5.17
N VAL A 46 -10.80 -14.43 -5.17
CA VAL A 46 -10.11 -14.77 -3.90
C VAL A 46 -9.13 -13.68 -3.41
N ILE A 47 -8.60 -12.77 -4.25
CA ILE A 47 -7.50 -11.86 -3.84
C ILE A 47 -7.52 -10.47 -4.53
N GLN A 48 -8.60 -9.66 -4.40
CA GLN A 48 -8.61 -8.30 -4.99
C GLN A 48 -7.90 -7.21 -4.15
N GLY A 49 -7.13 -7.56 -3.11
CA GLY A 49 -6.43 -6.56 -2.30
C GLY A 49 -5.25 -7.05 -1.47
N LEU A 50 -4.86 -8.33 -1.55
CA LEU A 50 -3.63 -8.81 -0.93
C LEU A 50 -2.47 -8.68 -1.91
N PRO A 51 -1.27 -8.36 -1.44
CA PRO A 51 -0.12 -8.22 -2.31
C PRO A 51 0.33 -9.59 -2.85
N SER A 52 0.66 -9.66 -4.14
CA SER A 52 1.23 -10.85 -4.78
C SER A 52 2.76 -10.92 -4.71
N ALA A 53 3.39 -9.83 -4.29
CA ALA A 53 4.82 -9.73 -4.03
C ALA A 53 5.05 -8.94 -2.73
N PRO A 54 6.24 -8.99 -2.11
CA PRO A 54 6.53 -8.14 -0.96
C PRO A 54 6.23 -6.67 -1.26
N MET A 55 5.39 -6.06 -0.42
CA MET A 55 4.92 -4.68 -0.58
C MET A 55 5.01 -3.92 0.73
N VAL A 56 5.14 -2.59 0.63
CA VAL A 56 5.17 -1.69 1.79
C VAL A 56 3.99 -0.73 1.76
N TYR A 57 3.37 -0.51 2.91
CA TYR A 57 2.23 0.38 3.10
C TYR A 57 2.53 1.41 4.19
N ALA A 58 2.11 2.65 4.01
CA ALA A 58 2.06 3.64 5.08
C ALA A 58 0.85 3.38 5.97
N VAL A 59 1.08 3.37 7.29
CA VAL A 59 0.04 3.14 8.30
C VAL A 59 -0.52 4.48 8.77
N ILE A 60 -1.79 4.76 8.43
CA ILE A 60 -2.42 6.06 8.66
C ILE A 60 -3.51 5.95 9.72
N TYR A 61 -3.18 6.36 10.95
CA TYR A 61 -4.14 6.53 12.04
C TYR A 61 -4.86 7.88 11.97
N ASP A 62 -4.11 8.94 11.68
CA ASP A 62 -4.63 10.29 11.58
C ASP A 62 -4.62 10.73 10.11
N PRO A 63 -5.78 10.83 9.46
CA PRO A 63 -5.85 11.27 8.07
C PRO A 63 -5.29 12.67 7.84
N ALA A 64 -5.17 13.51 8.88
CA ALA A 64 -4.64 14.86 8.77
C ALA A 64 -3.14 14.90 8.46
N ILE A 65 -2.39 13.80 8.61
CA ILE A 65 -0.97 13.75 8.24
C ILE A 65 -0.75 13.53 6.73
N VAL A 66 -1.80 13.14 6.01
CA VAL A 66 -1.72 12.83 4.57
C VAL A 66 -1.67 14.13 3.76
N ASP A 67 -0.66 14.25 2.91
CA ASP A 67 -0.40 15.43 2.08
C ASP A 67 -1.45 15.53 0.96
N ASN A 68 -2.50 16.33 1.15
CA ASN A 68 -3.56 16.54 0.15
C ASN A 68 -3.53 17.98 -0.38
N PRO A 69 -3.14 18.21 -1.64
CA PRO A 69 -3.05 19.56 -2.21
C PRO A 69 -4.42 20.21 -2.49
N ASP A 70 -5.51 19.43 -2.59
CA ASP A 70 -6.84 19.95 -2.97
C ASP A 70 -7.67 20.47 -1.79
N ILE A 71 -7.38 20.01 -0.57
CA ILE A 71 -8.19 20.32 0.60
C ILE A 71 -7.28 20.94 1.68
N PRO A 72 -7.04 22.27 1.63
CA PRO A 72 -6.28 22.99 2.67
C PRO A 72 -6.95 22.91 4.06
N THR A 73 -8.20 22.48 4.10
CA THR A 73 -9.01 22.29 5.31
C THR A 73 -9.50 20.85 5.36
N TYR A 74 -8.61 19.89 5.59
CA TYR A 74 -9.04 18.62 6.16
C TYR A 74 -9.63 18.97 7.53
N GLN A 75 -10.95 19.16 7.62
CA GLN A 75 -11.61 19.48 8.89
C GLN A 75 -11.32 18.31 9.85
N PRO A 76 -10.50 18.51 10.90
CA PRO A 76 -10.12 17.44 11.82
C PRO A 76 -11.34 16.82 12.53
N HIS A 77 -12.47 17.53 12.52
CA HIS A 77 -13.71 17.14 13.16
C HIS A 77 -14.51 16.06 12.39
N VAL A 78 -14.22 15.80 11.10
CA VAL A 78 -15.08 14.92 10.27
C VAL A 78 -14.55 13.49 10.16
N TYR A 79 -13.23 13.29 10.24
CA TYR A 79 -12.64 11.96 10.32
C TYR A 79 -11.73 11.92 11.54
N GLY A 80 -12.24 11.34 12.63
CA GLY A 80 -11.44 11.07 13.81
C GLY A 80 -10.32 10.07 13.51
N ARG A 81 -9.46 9.86 14.51
CA ARG A 81 -8.44 8.81 14.49
C ARG A 81 -9.07 7.48 14.07
N ARG A 82 -8.54 6.85 13.02
CA ARG A 82 -9.02 5.55 12.55
C ARG A 82 -8.47 4.42 13.41
N ASP A 83 -9.35 3.50 13.77
CA ASP A 83 -9.02 2.23 14.41
C ASP A 83 -9.92 1.15 13.79
N PRO A 84 -9.42 0.26 12.92
CA PRO A 84 -8.01 0.06 12.53
C PRO A 84 -7.47 1.18 11.59
N PRO A 85 -6.13 1.32 11.46
CA PRO A 85 -5.52 2.33 10.59
C PRO A 85 -5.80 2.04 9.10
N ALA A 86 -5.77 3.09 8.28
CA ALA A 86 -5.81 2.95 6.83
C ALA A 86 -4.41 2.64 6.27
N LEU A 87 -4.32 1.83 5.22
CA LEU A 87 -3.07 1.42 4.59
C LEU A 87 -2.95 2.01 3.19
N ILE A 88 -1.96 2.88 2.97
CA ILE A 88 -1.69 3.43 1.63
C ILE A 88 -0.49 2.70 1.04
N PRO A 89 -0.62 1.99 -0.10
CA PRO A 89 0.52 1.32 -0.72
C PRO A 89 1.58 2.34 -1.15
N LEU A 90 2.84 2.07 -0.81
CA LEU A 90 3.97 2.93 -1.14
C LEU A 90 4.59 2.51 -2.48
N GLN A 91 5.07 3.50 -3.22
CA GLN A 91 5.83 3.25 -4.42
C GLN A 91 7.18 2.62 -4.04
N MET A 92 7.39 1.37 -4.45
CA MET A 92 8.67 0.69 -4.34
C MET A 92 9.62 1.19 -5.44
N ASN A 93 10.84 1.57 -5.07
CA ASN A 93 11.90 1.95 -6.01
C ASN A 93 12.76 0.74 -6.38
N GLY A 94 12.89 -0.22 -5.46
CA GLY A 94 13.59 -1.48 -5.68
C GLY A 94 13.37 -2.43 -4.52
N VAL A 95 13.37 -3.73 -4.82
CA VAL A 95 13.31 -4.81 -3.85
C VAL A 95 14.29 -5.90 -4.28
N GLU A 96 15.08 -6.37 -3.33
CA GLU A 96 16.01 -7.48 -3.45
C GLU A 96 15.64 -8.52 -2.41
N LEU A 97 15.62 -9.78 -2.83
CA LEU A 97 15.36 -10.92 -1.98
C LEU A 97 16.51 -11.91 -2.10
N GLU A 98 17.11 -12.23 -0.96
CA GLU A 98 18.18 -13.22 -0.82
C GLU A 98 17.63 -14.33 0.08
N VAL A 99 17.71 -15.58 -0.37
CA VAL A 99 17.19 -16.74 0.36
C VAL A 99 18.28 -17.79 0.47
N ASP A 100 18.70 -18.06 1.70
CA ASP A 100 19.64 -19.12 2.02
C ASP A 100 18.90 -20.32 2.63
N CYS A 101 18.80 -21.41 1.89
CA CYS A 101 18.12 -22.63 2.33
C CYS A 101 19.11 -23.66 2.87
N TYR A 102 18.87 -24.15 4.09
CA TYR A 102 19.63 -25.21 4.74
C TYR A 102 18.67 -26.26 5.31
N LEU A 103 18.69 -27.47 4.74
CA LEU A 103 17.81 -28.57 5.12
C LEU A 103 16.33 -28.16 5.11
N ASP A 104 15.72 -28.00 6.28
CA ASP A 104 14.32 -27.63 6.53
C ASP A 104 14.14 -26.14 6.91
N THR A 105 15.22 -25.36 6.90
CA THR A 105 15.23 -23.95 7.31
C THR A 105 15.61 -23.04 6.14
N ALA A 106 14.89 -21.94 5.96
CA ALA A 106 15.23 -20.89 5.00
C ALA A 106 15.45 -19.55 5.71
N PHE A 107 16.58 -18.90 5.45
CA PHE A 107 16.85 -17.54 5.87
C PHE A 107 16.51 -16.58 4.74
N VAL A 108 15.51 -15.74 4.97
CA VAL A 108 14.97 -14.82 3.97
C VAL A 108 15.42 -13.41 4.34
N ARG A 109 16.24 -12.78 3.49
CA ARG A 109 16.64 -11.38 3.62
C ARG A 109 15.98 -10.55 2.53
N VAL A 110 15.18 -9.57 2.94
CA VAL A 110 14.58 -8.58 2.04
C VAL A 110 15.31 -7.26 2.22
N ARG A 111 15.84 -6.68 1.14
CA ARG A 111 16.28 -5.29 1.08
C ARG A 111 15.32 -4.54 0.17
N GLY A 112 14.81 -3.40 0.62
CA GLY A 112 13.88 -2.60 -0.15
C GLY A 112 14.20 -1.13 -0.03
N SER A 113 13.81 -0.37 -1.06
CA SER A 113 13.72 1.08 -0.98
C SER A 113 12.37 1.52 -1.52
N TRP A 114 11.73 2.47 -0.84
CA TRP A 114 10.41 2.96 -1.20
C TRP A 114 10.29 4.45 -0.91
N ARG A 115 9.28 5.08 -1.51
CA ARG A 115 8.98 6.50 -1.32
C ARG A 115 7.70 6.67 -0.51
N VAL A 116 7.82 7.33 0.65
CA VAL A 116 6.67 7.85 1.40
C VAL A 116 6.20 9.13 0.70
N HIS A 117 5.21 8.98 -0.18
CA HIS A 117 4.75 10.06 -1.07
C HIS A 117 3.41 10.67 -0.66
N CYS A 118 2.75 10.07 0.36
CA CYS A 118 1.42 10.45 0.81
C CYS A 118 1.40 11.18 2.15
N VAL A 119 2.54 11.29 2.85
CA VAL A 119 2.62 11.95 4.18
C VAL A 119 3.31 13.30 4.03
N MET A 120 2.79 14.32 4.72
CA MET A 120 3.40 15.66 4.73
C MET A 120 4.84 15.62 5.25
N GLY A 121 5.73 16.42 4.66
CA GLY A 121 7.18 16.37 4.95
C GLY A 121 7.59 16.67 6.40
N SER A 122 6.72 17.32 7.19
CA SER A 122 6.94 17.59 8.63
C SER A 122 6.31 16.54 9.55
N ARG A 123 5.75 15.46 8.99
CA ARG A 123 5.07 14.38 9.70
C ARG A 123 5.72 13.04 9.38
N SER A 124 5.39 12.04 10.19
CA SER A 124 5.88 10.67 10.04
C SER A 124 4.72 9.68 10.21
N CYS A 125 4.90 8.48 9.68
CA CYS A 125 4.01 7.34 9.89
C CYS A 125 4.84 6.07 10.04
N ASP A 126 4.23 5.03 10.60
CA ASP A 126 4.81 3.69 10.55
C ASP A 126 4.66 3.11 9.13
N CYS A 127 5.52 2.14 8.81
CA CYS A 127 5.43 1.37 7.57
C CYS A 127 5.14 -0.10 7.91
N LEU A 128 4.23 -0.70 7.15
CA LEU A 128 3.91 -2.12 7.23
C LEU A 128 4.45 -2.82 5.99
N VAL A 129 5.30 -3.83 6.21
CA VAL A 129 5.80 -4.71 5.15
C VAL A 129 4.90 -5.95 5.10
N ALA A 130 4.20 -6.12 4.00
CA ALA A 130 3.37 -7.29 3.75
C ALA A 130 4.13 -8.26 2.84
N ILE A 131 4.40 -9.46 3.37
CA ILE A 131 5.09 -10.54 2.66
C ILE A 131 4.05 -11.61 2.36
N PRO A 132 3.71 -11.88 1.09
CA PRO A 132 2.87 -13.01 0.76
C PRO A 132 3.61 -14.30 1.10
N MET A 133 2.98 -15.14 1.92
CA MET A 133 3.50 -16.45 2.31
C MET A 133 2.55 -17.53 1.79
N GLY A 134 3.09 -18.58 1.18
CA GLY A 134 2.32 -19.69 0.58
C GLY A 134 2.21 -19.61 -0.94
N GLU A 135 1.72 -20.69 -1.55
CA GLU A 135 1.48 -20.74 -2.99
C GLU A 135 0.26 -19.90 -3.34
N GLN A 136 0.45 -18.94 -4.24
CA GLN A 136 -0.62 -18.18 -4.88
C GLN A 136 -0.93 -18.89 -6.19
N PHE A 137 -1.86 -19.84 -6.16
CA PHE A 137 -2.34 -20.52 -7.37
C PHE A 137 -3.38 -19.65 -8.09
#